data_AF-K2AAJ9-F1
#
_entry.id   AF-K2AAJ9-F1
#
_cell.length_a   1.000
_cell.length_b   1.000
_cell.length_c   1.000
_cell.angle_alpha   90.00
_cell.angle_beta   90.00
_cell.angle_gamma   90.00
#
_symmetry.space_group_name_H-M   'P 1'
#
loop_
_entity.id
_entity.type
_entity.pdbx_description
1 polymer ?
#
loop_
_entity_poly.entity_id
_entity_poly.type
_entity_poly.pdbx_seq_one_letter_code
_entity_poly.pdbx_strand_id
1 'polypeptide(L)'
;MKPIGLTLKRDGEPMIVHLCLNCGKVSCNRIAGDDNSYSIVQLMNAPIKPDTDLIAKLCSSNIDLISQEEKSLVLTAIYGNNYERYLK
;
A
#
# COMPACT_ATOMS: atom_id res chain seq x y z
N MET A 1 -9.78 7.62 8.43
CA MET A 1 -8.48 7.34 7.75
C MET A 1 -8.77 7.10 6.28
N LYS A 2 -7.94 7.61 5.36
CA LYS A 2 -8.06 7.35 3.93
C LYS A 2 -6.87 6.51 3.47
N PRO A 3 -7.07 5.32 2.87
CA PRO A 3 -5.97 4.59 2.26
C PRO A 3 -5.46 5.37 1.04
N ILE A 4 -4.14 5.50 0.94
CA ILE A 4 -3.49 6.27 -0.14
C ILE A 4 -2.50 5.42 -0.94
N GLY A 5 -2.15 4.23 -0.47
CA GLY A 5 -1.26 3.34 -1.20
C GLY A 5 -0.77 2.20 -0.31
N LEU A 6 0.24 1.50 -0.80
CA LEU A 6 0.91 0.44 -0.07
C LEU A 6 2.39 0.80 0.11
N THR A 7 3.04 0.23 1.12
CA THR A 7 4.49 0.30 1.36
C THR A 7 5.01 -1.08 1.72
N LEU A 8 6.31 -1.32 1.57
CA LEU A 8 6.98 -2.53 2.06
C LEU A 8 7.75 -2.20 3.33
N LYS A 9 7.64 -3.05 4.34
CA LYS A 9 8.61 -3.06 5.44
C LYS A 9 9.97 -3.55 4.96
N ARG A 10 10.97 -3.38 5.83
CA ARG A 10 12.34 -3.89 5.63
C ARG A 10 12.41 -5.41 5.41
N ASP A 11 11.44 -6.16 5.91
CA ASP A 11 11.32 -7.62 5.74
C ASP A 11 10.50 -8.02 4.50
N GLY A 12 10.05 -7.06 3.70
CA GLY A 12 9.22 -7.30 2.52
C GLY A 12 7.73 -7.48 2.81
N GLU A 13 7.27 -7.31 4.06
CA GLU A 13 5.85 -7.39 4.40
C GLU A 13 5.11 -6.14 3.88
N PRO A 14 4.06 -6.28 3.05
CA PRO A 14 3.29 -5.13 2.58
C PRO A 14 2.36 -4.58 3.66
N MET A 15 2.24 -3.26 3.68
CA MET A 15 1.38 -2.51 4.60
C MET A 15 0.54 -1.50 3.84
N ILE A 16 -0.64 -1.18 4.37
CA ILE A 16 -1.52 -0.14 3.84
C ILE A 16 -1.15 1.21 4.44
N VAL A 17 -0.80 2.15 3.58
CA VAL A 17 -0.52 3.53 3.95
C VAL A 17 -1.82 4.31 4.02
N HIS A 18 -2.04 4.97 5.16
CA HIS A 18 -3.23 5.76 5.44
C HIS A 18 -2.88 7.21 5.73
N LEU A 19 -3.67 8.12 5.18
CA LEU A 19 -3.71 9.52 5.55
C LEU A 19 -4.84 9.76 6.57
N CYS A 20 -4.51 10.35 7.70
CA CYS A 20 -5.51 10.86 8.62
C CYS A 20 -6.15 12.12 8.06
N LEU A 21 -7.44 12.07 7.77
CA LEU A 21 -8.18 13.23 7.26
C LEU A 21 -8.40 14.32 8.30
N ASN A 22 -8.19 14.02 9.59
CA ASN A 22 -8.36 14.98 10.68
C ASN A 22 -7.07 15.75 11.01
N CYS A 23 -5.93 15.05 11.12
CA CYS A 23 -4.65 15.66 11.51
C CYS A 23 -3.58 15.64 10.42
N GLY A 24 -3.86 15.06 9.24
CA GLY A 24 -2.92 15.00 8.12
C GLY A 24 -1.74 14.03 8.31
N LYS A 25 -1.65 13.31 9.43
CA LYS A 25 -0.60 12.32 9.68
C LYS A 25 -0.71 11.13 8.72
N VAL A 26 0.43 10.63 8.27
CA VAL A 26 0.52 9.36 7.54
C VAL A 26 0.93 8.23 8.49
N SER A 27 0.32 7.06 8.33
CA SER A 27 0.65 5.86 9.09
C SER A 27 0.48 4.60 8.25
N CYS A 28 1.14 3.52 8.64
CA CYS A 28 1.04 2.22 7.97
C CYS A 28 0.33 1.21 8.87
N ASN A 29 -0.61 0.46 8.29
CA ASN A 29 -1.27 -0.66 8.94
C ASN A 29 -0.88 -1.96 8.26
N ARG A 30 -0.68 -3.03 9.05
CA ARG A 30 -0.45 -4.37 8.51
C ARG A 30 -1.71 -4.87 7.80
N ILE A 31 -1.52 -5.63 6.72
CA ILE A 31 -2.62 -6.37 6.06
C ILE A 31 -2.92 -7.63 6.88
N ALA A 32 -4.17 -7.81 7.28
CA ALA A 32 -4.66 -8.99 7.98
C ALA A 32 -5.33 -10.00 7.02
N GLY A 33 -5.56 -11.23 7.48
CA GLY A 33 -6.14 -12.28 6.64
C GLY A 33 -7.63 -12.08 6.33
N ASP A 34 -8.33 -11.28 7.14
CA ASP A 34 -9.73 -10.89 6.97
C ASP A 34 -9.90 -9.58 6.18
N ASP A 35 -8.81 -8.91 5.81
CA ASP A 35 -8.88 -7.76 4.90
C ASP A 35 -9.32 -8.19 3.50
N ASN A 36 -10.04 -7.29 2.81
CA ASN A 36 -10.50 -7.55 1.46
C ASN A 36 -9.35 -7.44 0.44
N SER A 37 -8.89 -8.59 -0.06
CA SER A 37 -7.80 -8.67 -1.04
C SER A 37 -8.07 -7.90 -2.33
N TYR A 38 -9.32 -7.89 -2.81
CA TYR A 38 -9.70 -7.16 -4.02
C TYR A 38 -9.54 -5.65 -3.83
N SER A 39 -9.99 -5.10 -2.70
CA SER A 39 -9.82 -3.68 -2.37
C SER A 39 -8.35 -3.28 -2.24
N ILE A 40 -7.50 -4.15 -1.69
CA ILE A 40 -6.06 -3.89 -1.58
C ILE A 40 -5.41 -3.84 -2.98
N VAL A 41 -5.73 -4.79 -3.85
CA VAL A 41 -5.21 -4.81 -5.23
C VAL A 41 -5.71 -3.61 -6.03
N GLN A 42 -6.98 -3.21 -5.85
CA GLN A 42 -7.49 -1.97 -6.45
C GLN A 42 -6.74 -0.74 -5.95
N LEU A 43 -6.47 -0.64 -4.65
CA LEU A 43 -5.69 0.48 -4.08
C LEU A 43 -4.30 0.56 -4.70
N MET A 44 -3.64 -0.58 -4.90
CA MET A 44 -2.32 -0.64 -5.56
C MET A 44 -2.38 -0.22 -7.04
N ASN A 45 -3.45 -0.57 -7.75
CA ASN A 45 -3.62 -0.19 -9.17
C ASN A 45 -4.14 1.25 -9.34
N ALA A 46 -4.64 1.87 -8.26
CA ALA A 46 -5.18 3.22 -8.33
C ALA A 46 -4.03 4.22 -8.52
N PRO A 47 -4.08 5.10 -9.54
CA PRO A 47 -3.07 6.11 -9.72
C PRO A 47 -3.14 7.10 -8.56
N ILE A 48 -2.05 7.22 -7.79
CA ILE A 48 -1.88 8.31 -6.86
C ILE A 48 -1.13 9.45 -7.55
N LYS A 49 -1.68 10.66 -7.43
CA LYS A 49 -0.97 11.90 -7.74
C LYS A 49 -0.70 12.60 -6.41
N PRO A 50 0.41 12.28 -5.73
CA PRO A 50 0.72 12.91 -4.46
C PRO A 50 1.09 14.37 -4.72
N ASP A 51 0.51 15.27 -3.94
CA ASP A 51 0.92 16.67 -3.92
C ASP A 51 2.19 16.84 -3.08
N THR A 52 2.79 18.03 -3.12
CA THR A 52 4.04 18.35 -2.42
C THR A 52 3.95 18.11 -0.91
N ASP A 53 2.78 18.36 -0.32
CA ASP A 53 2.54 18.18 1.12
C ASP A 53 2.50 16.69 1.48
N LEU A 54 1.82 15.86 0.68
CA LEU A 54 1.81 14.42 0.87
C LEU A 54 3.21 13.82 0.69
N ILE A 55 3.99 14.28 -0.29
CA ILE A 55 5.37 13.85 -0.48
C ILE A 55 6.21 14.17 0.76
N ALA A 56 6.14 15.40 1.28
CA ALA A 56 6.86 15.79 2.49
C ALA A 56 6.48 14.94 3.72
N LYS A 57 5.20 14.58 3.86
CA LYS A 57 4.71 13.70 4.93
C LYS A 57 5.21 12.26 4.81
N LEU A 58 5.25 11.72 3.58
CA LEU A 58 5.79 10.40 3.31
C LEU A 58 7.30 10.35 3.63
N CYS A 59 8.06 11.33 3.16
CA CYS A 59 9.49 11.44 3.44
C CYS A 59 9.80 11.58 4.93
N SER A 60 9.10 12.47 5.64
CA SER A 60 9.29 12.65 7.10
C SER A 60 8.87 11.43 7.93
N SER A 61 8.00 10.58 7.39
CA SER A 61 7.59 9.33 8.03
C SER A 61 8.44 8.12 7.60
N ASN A 62 9.41 8.33 6.70
CA ASN A 62 10.25 7.28 6.11
C ASN A 62 9.39 6.15 5.47
N ILE A 63 8.38 6.57 4.70
CA ILE A 63 7.45 5.68 3.98
C ILE A 63 7.65 5.89 2.48
N ASP A 64 8.09 4.82 1.82
CA ASP A 64 8.16 4.75 0.36
C ASP A 64 6.94 3.99 -0.17
N LEU A 65 6.20 4.60 -1.09
CA LEU A 65 5.05 3.95 -1.71
C LEU A 65 5.52 2.91 -2.74
N ILE A 66 4.87 1.75 -2.73
CA ILE A 66 5.09 0.68 -3.71
C ILE A 66 4.78 1.19 -5.12
N SER A 67 5.73 0.95 -6.03
CA SER A 67 5.59 1.22 -7.46
C SER A 67 4.84 0.09 -8.18
N GLN A 68 4.46 0.33 -9.44
CA GLN A 68 3.84 -0.72 -10.27
C GLN A 68 4.81 -1.89 -10.57
N GLU A 69 6.11 -1.65 -10.56
CA GLU A 69 7.13 -2.68 -10.80
C GLU A 69 7.22 -3.68 -9.65
N GLU A 70 6.88 -3.25 -8.44
CA GLU A 70 6.90 -4.06 -7.21
C GLU A 70 5.57 -4.78 -6.94
N LYS A 71 4.61 -4.68 -7.86
CA LYS A 71 3.28 -5.27 -7.75
C LYS A 71 3.29 -6.77 -7.46
N SER A 72 4.25 -7.51 -8.01
CA SER A 72 4.39 -8.95 -7.78
C SER A 72 4.64 -9.30 -6.31
N LEU A 73 5.32 -8.43 -5.55
CA LEU A 73 5.60 -8.63 -4.12
C LEU A 73 4.31 -8.58 -3.31
N VAL A 74 3.47 -7.58 -3.58
CA VAL A 74 2.14 -7.44 -2.94
C VAL A 74 1.24 -8.62 -3.29
N LEU A 75 1.18 -8.99 -4.57
CA LEU A 75 0.34 -10.10 -5.01
C LEU A 75 0.78 -11.43 -4.40
N THR A 76 2.10 -11.65 -4.29
CA THR A 76 2.66 -12.84 -3.64
C THR A 76 2.32 -12.87 -2.15
N ALA A 77 2.36 -11.73 -1.46
CA ALA A 77 1.99 -11.66 -0.05
C ALA A 77 0.49 -11.93 0.20
N ILE A 78 -0.38 -11.45 -0.69
CA ILE A 78 -1.85 -11.60 -0.56
C ILE A 78 -2.32 -12.99 -0.99
N TYR A 79 -1.82 -13.49 -2.11
CA TYR A 79 -2.34 -14.71 -2.78
C TYR A 79 -1.35 -15.89 -2.78
N GLY A 80 -0.14 -15.70 -2.26
CA GLY A 80 0.95 -16.67 -2.31
C GLY A 80 1.66 -16.72 -3.68
N ASN A 81 2.61 -17.66 -3.82
CA ASN A 81 3.44 -17.83 -5.03
C ASN A 81 2.64 -18.13 -6.31
N ASN A 82 1.36 -18.47 -6.20
CA ASN A 82 0.50 -18.78 -7.34
C ASN A 82 -0.49 -17.64 -7.63
N TYR A 83 -0.14 -16.39 -7.31
CA TYR A 83 -1.04 -15.24 -7.39
C TYR A 83 -1.63 -15.01 -8.79
N GLU A 84 -0.92 -15.43 -9.84
CA GLU A 84 -1.33 -15.26 -11.24
C GLU A 84 -2.72 -15.87 -11.53
N ARG A 85 -3.11 -16.93 -10.81
CA ARG A 85 -4.44 -17.55 -10.96
C ARG A 85 -5.59 -16.61 -10.59
N TYR A 86 -5.31 -15.56 -9.84
CA TYR A 86 -6.28 -14.56 -9.35
C TYR A 86 -6.28 -13.26 -10.17
N LEU A 87 -5.45 -13.16 -11.23
CA LEU A 87 -5.39 -11.98 -12.11
C LEU A 87 -6.35 -12.06 -13.32
N LYS A 88 -7.32 -12.98 -13.29
CA LYS A 88 -8.28 -13.20 -14.38
C LYS A 88 -9.31 -12.09 -14.50
#